data_AF-A0A7R6V5D5-F1
#
_entry.id   AF-A0A7R6V5D5-F1
#
_cell.length_a   1.000
_cell.length_b   1.000
_cell.length_c   1.000
_cell.angle_alpha   90.00
_cell.angle_beta   90.00
_cell.angle_gamma   90.00
#
_symmetry.space_group_name_H-M   'P 1'
#
loop_
_entity.id
_entity.type
_entity.pdbx_description
1 polymer ?
#
loop_
_entity_poly.entity_id
_entity_poly.type
_entity_poly.pdbx_seq_one_letter_code
_entity_poly.pdbx_strand_id
1 'polypeptide(L)'
;MQIKNYLRIYRRFDEIDKKIIQSMKKINQNSFVRLWVSQKDFLKHLKKRLKRGDIANRRDYFQKTIQTLCRPNVIYYLKGRNPNMRDKIFFVKDTWVVIFLDDAKMITSFPLKISLDDLLQDKKNRNYLQIPIPSSEHNPKKVIICQKKGSYAVSSST
;
A
#
# COMPACT_ATOMS: atom_id res chain seq x y z
N MET A 1 13.30 -19.87 14.46
CA MET A 1 12.33 -18.87 14.98
C MET A 1 11.10 -19.62 15.46
N GLN A 2 10.70 -19.48 16.73
CA GLN A 2 9.62 -20.27 17.35
C GLN A 2 8.25 -19.94 16.72
N ILE A 3 7.40 -20.95 16.50
CA ILE A 3 6.07 -20.86 15.86
C ILE A 3 5.19 -19.76 16.50
N LYS A 4 5.30 -19.54 17.81
CA LYS A 4 4.59 -18.49 18.54
C LYS A 4 4.88 -17.07 18.01
N ASN A 5 6.10 -16.80 17.55
CA ASN A 5 6.47 -15.49 17.00
C ASN A 5 5.82 -15.24 15.64
N TYR A 6 5.68 -16.27 14.80
CA TYR A 6 4.99 -16.15 13.51
C TYR A 6 3.51 -15.82 13.70
N LEU A 7 2.80 -16.52 14.60
CA LEU A 7 1.39 -16.24 14.89
C LEU A 7 1.17 -14.81 15.38
N ARG A 8 2.08 -14.29 16.21
CA ARG A 8 2.01 -12.91 16.67
C ARG A 8 2.18 -11.91 15.53
N ILE A 9 3.04 -12.20 14.56
CA ILE A 9 3.27 -11.35 13.40
C ILE A 9 2.06 -11.35 12.48
N TYR A 10 1.45 -12.51 12.20
CA TYR A 10 0.23 -12.57 11.40
C TYR A 10 -0.93 -11.83 12.05
N ARG A 11 -1.14 -11.99 13.37
CA ARG A 11 -2.15 -11.20 14.10
C ARG A 11 -1.89 -9.71 13.98
N ARG A 12 -0.62 -9.29 14.12
CA ARG A 12 -0.24 -7.89 13.99
C ARG A 12 -0.46 -7.37 12.58
N PHE A 13 -0.14 -8.16 11.57
CA PHE A 13 -0.44 -7.83 10.17
C PHE A 13 -1.95 -7.66 9.98
N ASP A 14 -2.77 -8.60 10.43
CA ASP A 14 -4.24 -8.55 10.29
C ASP A 14 -4.85 -7.31 10.97
N GLU A 15 -4.36 -6.92 12.15
CA GLU A 15 -4.76 -5.67 12.80
C GLU A 15 -4.47 -4.43 11.95
N ILE A 16 -3.30 -4.39 11.31
CA ILE A 16 -2.89 -3.26 10.48
C ILE A 16 -3.66 -3.29 9.16
N ASP A 17 -3.81 -4.45 8.52
CA ASP A 17 -4.54 -4.63 7.27
C ASP A 17 -6.01 -4.22 7.43
N LYS A 18 -6.66 -4.60 8.54
CA LYS A 18 -8.01 -4.13 8.89
C LYS A 18 -8.11 -2.61 8.96
N LYS A 19 -7.12 -1.93 9.55
CA LYS A 19 -7.08 -0.46 9.62
C LYS A 19 -6.84 0.19 8.26
N ILE A 20 -5.97 -0.40 7.44
CA ILE A 20 -5.73 0.03 6.05
C ILE A 20 -7.04 -0.08 5.27
N ILE A 21 -7.68 -1.25 5.28
CA ILE A 21 -8.96 -1.50 4.61
C ILE A 21 -10.05 -0.54 5.09
N GLN A 22 -10.17 -0.31 6.40
CA GLN A 22 -11.17 0.61 6.94
C GLN A 22 -10.94 2.06 6.48
N SER A 23 -9.67 2.47 6.39
CA SER A 23 -9.31 3.79 5.84
C SER A 23 -9.60 3.86 4.34
N MET A 24 -9.30 2.78 3.59
CA MET A 24 -9.57 2.67 2.16
C MET A 24 -11.05 2.81 1.80
N LYS A 25 -11.97 2.29 2.63
CA LYS A 25 -13.42 2.42 2.42
C LYS A 25 -13.94 3.87 2.45
N LYS A 26 -13.21 4.78 3.10
CA LYS A 26 -13.63 6.17 3.33
C LYS A 26 -12.95 7.17 2.39
N ILE A 27 -12.04 6.71 1.54
CA ILE A 27 -11.26 7.59 0.66
C ILE A 27 -11.76 7.55 -0.78
N ASN A 28 -11.60 8.68 -1.44
CA ASN A 28 -11.71 8.85 -2.89
C ASN A 28 -10.46 9.56 -3.40
N GLN A 29 -10.41 9.89 -4.69
CA GLN A 29 -9.26 10.58 -5.29
C GLN A 29 -8.87 11.88 -4.57
N ASN A 30 -9.86 12.62 -4.05
CA ASN A 30 -9.65 13.91 -3.39
C ASN A 30 -9.16 13.75 -1.95
N SER A 31 -9.66 12.74 -1.23
CA SER A 31 -9.29 12.45 0.16
C SER A 31 -8.16 11.42 0.31
N PHE A 32 -7.62 10.89 -0.79
CA PHE A 32 -6.52 9.90 -0.83
C PHE A 32 -5.29 10.31 0.00
N VAL A 33 -5.00 11.60 0.09
CA VAL A 33 -3.92 12.16 0.93
C VAL A 33 -4.03 11.73 2.40
N ARG A 34 -5.24 11.43 2.90
CA ARG A 34 -5.48 11.00 4.29
C ARG A 34 -4.86 9.64 4.63
N LEU A 35 -4.54 8.82 3.62
CA LEU A 35 -3.79 7.58 3.84
C LEU A 35 -2.31 7.81 4.13
N TRP A 36 -1.77 8.98 3.78
CA TRP A 36 -0.35 9.26 3.96
C TRP A 36 -0.03 9.66 5.39
N VAL A 37 1.22 9.44 5.77
CA VAL A 37 1.79 9.96 7.03
C VAL A 37 1.69 11.49 7.11
N SER A 38 1.83 12.18 5.97
CA SER A 38 1.64 13.63 5.89
C SER A 38 1.21 14.06 4.49
N GLN A 39 0.52 15.20 4.39
CA GLN A 39 0.20 15.84 3.12
C GLN A 39 1.47 16.26 2.36
N LYS A 40 2.51 16.69 3.07
CA LYS A 40 3.80 17.06 2.48
C LYS A 40 4.44 15.87 1.77
N ASP A 41 4.42 14.68 2.37
CA ASP A 41 4.98 13.47 1.76
C ASP A 41 4.17 13.01 0.56
N PHE A 42 2.83 13.08 0.65
CA PHE A 42 1.97 12.83 -0.50
C PHE A 42 2.33 13.71 -1.70
N LEU A 43 2.41 15.03 -1.49
CA LEU A 43 2.71 15.99 -2.56
C LEU A 43 4.12 15.77 -3.13
N LYS A 44 5.10 15.51 -2.27
CA LYS A 44 6.47 15.18 -2.67
C LYS A 44 6.51 13.95 -3.57
N HIS A 45 5.81 12.89 -3.19
CA HIS A 45 5.74 11.66 -3.98
C HIS A 45 4.99 11.87 -5.29
N LEU A 46 3.81 12.50 -5.27
CA LEU A 46 3.03 12.80 -6.47
C LEU A 46 3.86 13.61 -7.48
N LYS A 47 4.47 14.72 -7.04
CA LYS A 47 5.34 15.57 -7.89
C LYS A 47 6.50 14.79 -8.48
N LYS A 48 7.15 13.94 -7.67
CA LYS A 48 8.27 13.10 -8.12
C LYS A 48 7.85 12.11 -9.21
N ARG A 49 6.67 11.49 -9.07
CA ARG A 49 6.17 10.52 -10.07
C ARG A 49 5.73 11.19 -11.36
N LEU A 50 5.06 12.34 -11.27
CA LEU A 50 4.72 13.16 -12.44
C LEU A 50 5.98 13.56 -13.21
N LYS A 51 6.98 14.13 -12.51
CA LYS A 51 8.24 14.58 -13.14
C LYS A 51 8.98 13.45 -13.86
N ARG A 52 8.83 12.20 -13.41
CA ARG A 52 9.52 11.03 -13.98
C ARG A 52 8.73 10.33 -15.09
N GLY A 53 7.52 10.78 -15.40
CA GLY A 53 6.62 10.04 -16.30
C GLY A 53 6.13 8.71 -15.73
N ASP A 54 6.32 8.46 -14.43
CA ASP A 54 5.85 7.23 -13.77
C ASP A 54 4.30 7.18 -13.73
N ILE A 55 3.66 8.35 -13.80
CA ILE A 55 2.21 8.57 -13.83
C ILE A 55 1.85 9.72 -14.77
N ALA A 56 0.66 9.66 -15.35
CA ALA A 56 0.13 10.72 -16.22
C ALA A 56 -0.46 11.89 -15.41
N ASN A 57 -1.15 11.59 -14.31
CA ASN A 57 -1.85 12.58 -13.48
C ASN A 57 -2.15 12.02 -12.08
N ARG A 58 -2.82 12.81 -11.23
CA ARG A 58 -3.21 12.41 -9.87
C ARG A 58 -4.18 11.23 -9.85
N ARG A 59 -5.08 11.10 -10.84
CA ARG A 59 -6.03 9.99 -10.95
C ARG A 59 -5.31 8.68 -11.23
N ASP A 60 -4.37 8.68 -12.17
CA ASP A 60 -3.52 7.53 -12.49
C ASP A 60 -2.74 7.05 -11.25
N TYR A 61 -2.14 7.99 -10.50
CA TYR A 61 -1.45 7.65 -9.25
C TYR A 61 -2.36 7.01 -8.20
N PHE A 62 -3.57 7.56 -8.03
CA PHE A 62 -4.58 6.99 -7.15
C PHE A 62 -4.97 5.58 -7.60
N GLN A 63 -5.27 5.38 -8.89
CA GLN A 63 -5.67 4.09 -9.44
C GLN A 63 -4.58 3.03 -9.27
N LYS A 64 -3.33 3.31 -9.66
CA LYS A 64 -2.21 2.38 -9.48
C LYS A 64 -1.99 2.01 -8.02
N THR A 65 -2.06 2.98 -7.12
CA THR A 65 -1.92 2.74 -5.68
C THR A 65 -3.03 1.86 -5.14
N ILE A 66 -4.29 2.18 -5.45
CA ILE A 66 -5.45 1.41 -4.96
C ILE A 66 -5.51 0.02 -5.59
N GLN A 67 -5.19 -0.13 -6.87
CA GLN A 67 -5.12 -1.44 -7.52
C GLN A 67 -4.07 -2.34 -6.86
N THR A 68 -2.91 -1.77 -6.51
CA THR A 68 -1.85 -2.49 -5.77
C THR A 68 -2.34 -2.96 -4.42
N LEU A 69 -3.08 -2.10 -3.71
CA LEU A 69 -3.63 -2.44 -2.40
C LEU A 69 -4.82 -3.40 -2.48
N CYS A 70 -5.59 -3.42 -3.56
CA CYS A 70 -6.75 -4.31 -3.67
C CYS A 70 -6.40 -5.70 -4.21
N ARG A 71 -5.30 -5.84 -4.95
CA ARG A 71 -4.90 -7.09 -5.60
C ARG A 71 -3.37 -7.17 -5.71
N PRO A 72 -2.65 -7.21 -4.58
CA PRO A 72 -1.21 -7.42 -4.59
C PRO A 72 -0.88 -8.82 -5.11
N ASN A 73 0.21 -8.95 -5.88
CA ASN A 73 0.80 -10.24 -6.19
C ASN A 73 1.50 -10.80 -4.95
N VAL A 74 2.18 -9.93 -4.19
CA VAL A 74 2.98 -10.31 -3.03
C VAL A 74 2.82 -9.27 -1.91
N ILE A 75 2.84 -9.76 -0.67
CA ILE A 75 2.84 -8.92 0.53
C ILE A 75 4.02 -9.33 1.41
N TYR A 76 4.76 -8.34 1.91
CA TYR A 76 5.81 -8.57 2.90
C TYR A 76 5.56 -7.75 4.16
N TYR A 77 5.65 -8.42 5.31
CA TYR A 77 5.77 -7.77 6.60
C TYR A 77 7.25 -7.66 6.97
N LEU A 78 7.73 -6.43 7.11
CA LEU A 78 9.10 -6.13 7.50
C LEU A 78 9.09 -5.75 8.98
N LYS A 79 9.47 -6.69 9.84
CA LYS A 79 9.60 -6.49 11.29
C LYS A 79 10.95 -5.83 11.59
N GLY A 80 10.96 -4.66 12.23
CA GLY A 80 12.20 -4.03 12.67
C GLY A 80 12.94 -4.93 13.66
N ARG A 81 14.25 -5.14 13.46
CA ARG A 81 15.07 -5.93 14.40
C ARG A 81 15.31 -5.20 15.72
N ASN A 82 15.21 -3.88 15.73
CA ASN A 82 15.39 -3.04 16.91
C ASN A 82 14.04 -2.47 17.39
N PRO A 83 13.81 -2.32 18.70
CA PRO A 83 12.56 -1.78 19.25
C PRO A 83 12.17 -0.39 18.74
N ASN A 84 13.17 0.44 18.41
CA ASN A 84 12.96 1.81 17.91
C ASN A 84 12.64 1.86 16.40
N MET A 85 12.69 0.72 15.71
CA MET A 85 12.38 0.64 14.29
C MET A 85 10.91 0.29 14.09
N ARG A 86 10.19 1.19 13.44
CA ARG A 86 8.81 0.96 13.02
C ARG A 86 8.74 -0.15 11.97
N ASP A 87 7.75 -1.02 12.11
CA ASP A 87 7.50 -2.08 11.14
C ASP A 87 6.93 -1.51 9.85
N LYS A 88 7.14 -2.23 8.74
CA LYS A 88 6.62 -1.84 7.43
C LYS A 88 5.82 -2.98 6.82
N ILE A 89 4.85 -2.61 5.98
CA ILE A 89 4.10 -3.56 5.16
C ILE A 89 4.24 -3.15 3.71
N PHE A 90 4.72 -4.06 2.88
CA PHE A 90 4.90 -3.84 1.45
C PHE A 90 3.79 -4.58 0.73
N PHE A 91 3.02 -3.85 -0.06
CA PHE A 91 2.09 -4.40 -1.05
C PHE A 91 2.71 -4.22 -2.42
N VAL A 92 2.91 -5.31 -3.14
CA VAL A 92 3.55 -5.31 -4.45
C VAL A 92 2.58 -5.86 -5.47
N LYS A 93 2.35 -5.10 -6.54
CA LYS A 93 1.57 -5.54 -7.69
C LYS A 93 2.34 -5.22 -8.97
N ASP A 94 2.67 -6.26 -9.73
CA ASP A 94 3.48 -6.16 -10.94
C ASP A 94 4.73 -5.29 -10.66
N THR A 95 4.86 -4.16 -11.34
CA THR A 95 5.96 -3.20 -11.14
C THR A 95 5.56 -2.03 -10.25
N TRP A 96 4.63 -2.17 -9.31
CA TRP A 96 4.19 -1.09 -8.42
C TRP A 96 4.21 -1.53 -6.95
N VAL A 97 4.75 -0.68 -6.09
CA VAL A 97 4.95 -0.95 -4.67
C VAL A 97 4.30 0.14 -3.85
N VAL A 98 3.56 -0.28 -2.83
CA VAL A 98 2.96 0.58 -1.82
C VAL A 98 3.46 0.14 -0.44
N ILE A 99 3.95 1.09 0.35
CA ILE A 99 4.53 0.78 1.66
C ILE A 99 3.78 1.55 2.75
N PHE A 100 3.35 0.81 3.76
CA PHE A 100 2.73 1.30 4.98
C PHE A 100 3.66 1.11 6.19
N LEU A 101 3.47 1.95 7.21
CA LEU A 101 4.00 1.74 8.55
C LEU A 101 3.00 0.99 9.43
N ASP A 102 3.46 0.60 10.62
CA ASP A 102 2.69 -0.09 11.66
C ASP A 102 1.47 0.66 12.25
N ASP A 103 1.28 1.94 11.92
CA ASP A 103 0.09 2.74 12.25
C ASP A 103 -0.94 2.78 11.12
N ALA A 104 -0.78 1.95 10.08
CA ALA A 104 -1.59 1.96 8.88
C ALA A 104 -1.53 3.28 8.08
N LYS A 105 -0.42 4.02 8.16
CA LYS A 105 -0.13 5.16 7.28
C LYS A 105 0.86 4.81 6.18
N MET A 106 0.53 5.23 4.97
CA MET A 106 1.37 5.06 3.79
C MET A 106 2.53 6.05 3.81
N ILE A 107 3.72 5.56 3.51
CA ILE A 107 4.95 6.36 3.39
C ILE A 107 5.42 6.50 1.94
N THR A 108 5.07 5.56 1.07
CA THR A 108 5.44 5.66 -0.35
C THR A 108 4.52 4.79 -1.22
N SER A 109 4.35 5.23 -2.47
CA SER A 109 3.76 4.50 -3.57
C SER A 109 4.55 4.82 -4.84
N PHE A 110 5.04 3.81 -5.55
CA PHE A 110 5.99 4.02 -6.65
C PHE A 110 6.15 2.82 -7.58
N PRO A 111 6.62 3.03 -8.83
CA PRO A 111 6.97 1.91 -9.68
C PRO A 111 8.29 1.28 -9.23
N LEU A 112 8.31 -0.03 -9.16
CA LEU A 112 9.47 -0.87 -8.95
C LEU A 112 10.31 -0.90 -10.24
N LYS A 113 11.50 -0.30 -10.20
CA LYS A 113 12.45 -0.21 -11.33
C LYS A 113 13.66 -1.14 -11.19
N ILE A 114 13.70 -1.92 -10.12
CA ILE A 114 14.72 -2.89 -9.76
C ILE A 114 14.01 -4.20 -9.44
N SER A 115 14.73 -5.32 -9.24
CA SER A 115 14.05 -6.53 -8.80
C SER A 115 13.43 -6.34 -7.40
N LEU A 116 12.41 -7.13 -7.08
CA LEU A 116 11.82 -7.11 -5.73
C LEU A 116 12.87 -7.52 -4.68
N ASP A 117 13.73 -8.47 -5.01
CA ASP A 117 14.81 -8.93 -4.14
C ASP A 117 15.82 -7.80 -3.88
N ASP A 118 16.21 -7.03 -4.89
CA ASP A 118 17.08 -5.86 -4.71
C ASP A 118 16.44 -4.82 -3.78
N LEU A 119 15.13 -4.58 -3.91
CA LEU A 119 14.40 -3.67 -3.02
C LEU A 119 14.41 -4.19 -1.57
N LEU A 120 14.22 -5.49 -1.38
CA LEU A 120 14.21 -6.12 -0.07
C LEU A 120 15.61 -6.12 0.57
N GLN A 121 16.67 -6.27 -0.22
CA GLN A 121 18.08 -6.25 0.22
C GLN A 121 18.71 -4.85 0.29
N ASP A 122 17.97 -3.80 -0.10
CA ASP A 122 18.41 -2.41 0.00
C ASP A 122 18.88 -2.09 1.42
N LYS A 123 19.91 -1.25 1.55
CA LYS A 123 20.51 -0.86 2.84
C LYS A 123 19.46 -0.39 3.87
N LYS A 124 18.35 0.22 3.44
CA LYS A 124 17.25 0.68 4.30
C LYS A 124 16.38 -0.44 4.86
N ASN A 125 16.47 -1.63 4.29
CA ASN A 125 15.65 -2.80 4.62
C ASN A 125 16.46 -3.95 5.24
N ARG A 126 17.80 -3.91 5.22
CA ARG A 126 18.68 -4.94 5.80
C ARG A 126 18.45 -5.21 7.29
N ASN A 127 18.04 -4.18 8.05
CA ASN A 127 17.76 -4.29 9.49
C ASN A 127 16.31 -4.74 9.79
N TYR A 128 15.60 -5.24 8.79
CA TYR A 128 14.28 -5.83 8.94
C TYR A 128 14.36 -7.35 8.79
N LEU A 129 13.56 -8.04 9.61
CA LEU A 129 13.18 -9.41 9.33
C LEU A 129 12.03 -9.36 8.31
N GLN A 130 12.26 -9.94 7.13
CA GLN A 130 11.31 -9.97 6.04
C GLN A 130 10.46 -11.24 6.14
N ILE A 131 9.15 -11.07 6.14
CA ILE A 131 8.20 -12.17 6.35
C ILE A 131 7.17 -12.10 5.23
N PRO A 132 7.15 -13.08 4.31
CA PRO A 132 6.12 -13.14 3.29
C PRO A 132 4.76 -13.39 3.95
N ILE A 133 3.76 -12.62 3.56
CA ILE A 133 2.38 -12.79 4.00
C ILE A 133 1.61 -13.43 2.84
N PRO A 134 0.97 -14.60 3.04
CA PRO A 134 0.14 -15.20 2.01
C PRO A 134 -0.97 -14.24 1.57
N SER A 135 -1.19 -14.09 0.26
CA SER A 135 -2.21 -13.19 -0.27
C SER A 135 -3.64 -13.56 0.18
N SER A 136 -3.87 -14.80 0.63
CA SER A 136 -5.12 -15.25 1.27
C SER A 136 -5.43 -14.53 2.58
N GLU A 137 -4.41 -14.08 3.31
CA GLU A 137 -4.54 -13.32 4.56
C GLU A 137 -4.98 -11.88 4.31
N HIS A 138 -4.89 -11.40 3.07
CA HIS A 138 -5.32 -10.08 2.69
C HIS A 138 -6.74 -10.14 2.09
N ASN A 139 -7.71 -9.48 2.74
CA ASN A 139 -9.12 -9.52 2.33
C ASN A 139 -9.67 -8.16 1.86
N PRO A 140 -9.34 -7.73 0.63
CA PRO A 140 -9.80 -6.47 0.06
C PRO A 140 -11.24 -6.53 -0.48
N LYS A 141 -11.92 -7.70 -0.43
CA LYS A 141 -13.27 -7.88 -1.01
C LYS A 141 -14.33 -6.92 -0.42
N LYS A 142 -14.04 -6.25 0.71
CA LYS A 142 -14.90 -5.19 1.29
C LYS A 142 -14.62 -3.76 0.79
N VAL A 143 -13.58 -3.53 -0.03
CA VAL A 143 -13.22 -2.20 -0.58
C VAL A 143 -13.82 -1.96 -1.98
N ILE A 144 -14.05 -3.04 -2.75
CA ILE A 144 -14.60 -2.99 -4.12
C ILE A 144 -16.02 -2.38 -4.16
N ILE A 145 -16.75 -2.40 -3.04
CA ILE A 145 -18.09 -1.81 -2.92
C ILE A 145 -18.07 -0.30 -3.15
N CYS A 146 -16.95 0.40 -2.89
CA CYS A 146 -16.85 1.85 -3.06
C CYS A 146 -16.59 2.31 -4.51
N GLN A 147 -16.43 1.39 -5.48
CA GLN A 147 -16.19 1.75 -6.88
C GLN A 147 -17.36 1.41 -7.83
N LYS A 148 -18.39 0.68 -7.37
CA LYS A 148 -19.62 0.41 -8.13
C LYS A 148 -20.75 1.41 -7.78
N LYS A 149 -20.52 2.70 -8.00
CA LYS A 149 -21.59 3.71 -8.24
C LYS A 149 -20.99 4.83 -9.09
N GLY A 150 -20.81 4.54 -10.37
CA GLY A 150 -20.24 5.44 -11.35
C GLY A 150 -20.42 4.85 -12.74
N SER A 151 -21.66 4.52 -13.08
CA SER A 151 -22.01 3.97 -14.39
C SER A 151 -23.40 4.50 -14.78
N TYR A 152 -23.35 5.50 -15.67
CA TYR A 152 -24.37 5.98 -16.60
C TYR A 152 -25.61 6.70 -16.03
N ALA A 153 -25.49 8.01 -15.84
CA ALA A 153 -26.56 8.92 -16.25
C ALA A 153 -26.11 9.52 -17.60
N VAL A 154 -26.52 8.87 -18.69
CA VAL A 154 -26.47 9.49 -20.01
C VAL A 154 -27.54 10.57 -19.99
N SER A 155 -27.09 11.81 -20.11
CA SER A 155 -27.91 12.94 -20.50
C SER A 155 -28.50 12.66 -21.88
N SER A 156 -29.77 12.33 -21.94
CA SER A 156 -30.58 12.50 -23.14
C SER A 156 -31.36 13.80 -23.00
N SER A 157 -30.72 14.87 -23.45
CA SER A 157 -31.39 16.12 -23.83
C SER A 157 -31.60 16.05 -25.34
N THR A 158 -32.82 15.73 -25.78
CA THR A 158 -33.57 16.33 -26.90
C THR A 158 -34.88 15.57 -27.07
#